data_AF-A0A2I2GDE5-F1
#
_entry.id   AF-A0A2I2GDE5-F1
#
_cell.length_a   1.000
_cell.length_b   1.000
_cell.length_c   1.000
_cell.angle_alpha   90.00
_cell.angle_beta   90.00
_cell.angle_gamma   90.00
#
_symmetry.space_group_name_H-M   'P 1'
#
loop_
_entity.id
_entity.type
_entity.pdbx_description
1 polymer ?
#
loop_
_entity_poly.entity_id
_entity_poly.type
_entity_poly.pdbx_seq_one_letter_code
_entity_poly.pdbx_strand_id
1 'polypeptide(L)'
;MASGTAFRCKIPNERVLSSQDLNPNHAKKSKAPRKMATEVNLMPALLFDLLPIEVLHMILMNLDILSIKNFRRANKTGRLVVESLSAYSLLRTHASTTLRIIDTVKYSQHCPIGQLFAEFCHPWCRTCGDFGPFLYLLRLRRSCYKCNFFGEEYAVARTTDLRLYYGLPRQQLLPLPMIHSLKPGKYCIADVVQAKASGMRLHGSEENMKRILEDTMKRRKVELDARLGRWGREGYGQKPRPASTVGIYYIENGGNQDLRMQATVTFPYWDPKTQRLEPGVYCRACTYRSEEVLMDTLYSYKDTPSQTAYHRAFLERDIPEHFRTCSAVKEEYEFQDLDPYRELNFKRDGVDFVVEPKESTDI
;
A
#
# COMPACT_ATOMS: atom_id res chain seq x y z
N MET A 1 10.75 -31.28 -10.29
CA MET A 1 12.01 -31.04 -9.55
C MET A 1 11.74 -30.03 -8.45
N ALA A 2 12.44 -30.08 -7.31
CA ALA A 2 12.28 -29.11 -6.22
C ALA A 2 13.30 -27.95 -6.29
N SER A 3 14.15 -27.96 -7.32
CA SER A 3 15.05 -26.88 -7.69
C SER A 3 14.44 -26.01 -8.78
N GLY A 4 14.88 -24.76 -8.87
CA GLY A 4 14.45 -23.82 -9.89
C GLY A 4 15.10 -22.45 -9.76
N THR A 5 14.90 -21.61 -10.76
CA THR A 5 15.44 -20.23 -10.80
C THR A 5 14.47 -19.27 -10.11
N ALA A 6 14.98 -18.57 -9.11
CA ALA A 6 14.28 -17.50 -8.41
C ALA A 6 14.99 -16.17 -8.58
N PHE A 7 14.30 -15.07 -8.30
CA PHE A 7 14.92 -13.75 -8.25
C PHE A 7 14.34 -12.91 -7.12
N ARG A 8 15.16 -11.96 -6.64
CA ARG A 8 14.73 -10.93 -5.68
C ARG A 8 14.37 -9.68 -6.48
N CYS A 9 13.07 -9.41 -6.59
CA CYS A 9 12.64 -8.21 -7.29
C CYS A 9 12.91 -6.97 -6.44
N LYS A 10 13.67 -6.01 -6.98
CA LYS A 10 13.99 -4.75 -6.28
C LYS A 10 12.75 -3.86 -6.12
N ILE A 11 11.83 -3.93 -7.09
CA ILE A 11 10.56 -3.21 -7.12
C ILE A 11 9.50 -4.21 -7.61
N PRO A 12 8.94 -5.05 -6.74
CA PRO A 12 8.05 -6.16 -7.14
C PRO A 12 6.80 -5.77 -7.94
N ASN A 13 6.55 -4.47 -8.10
CA ASN A 13 5.39 -3.93 -8.79
C ASN A 13 5.74 -2.67 -9.61
N GLU A 14 6.83 -2.65 -10.38
CA GLU A 14 7.20 -1.51 -11.26
C GLU A 14 6.18 -1.21 -12.38
N ARG A 15 5.02 -1.88 -12.43
CA ARG A 15 3.87 -1.48 -13.28
C ARG A 15 2.67 -0.95 -12.49
N VAL A 16 2.64 -1.26 -11.20
CA VAL A 16 1.47 -1.08 -10.33
C VAL A 16 1.75 -0.06 -9.23
N LEU A 17 2.99 -0.07 -8.73
CA LEU A 17 3.57 0.91 -7.80
C LEU A 17 4.53 1.89 -8.51
N SER A 18 4.90 1.72 -9.79
CA SER A 18 5.77 2.67 -10.51
C SER A 18 5.16 4.05 -10.73
N SER A 19 3.86 4.20 -10.53
CA SER A 19 3.28 5.53 -10.42
C SER A 19 3.67 6.27 -9.13
N GLN A 20 4.34 5.57 -8.21
CA GLN A 20 5.17 6.13 -7.16
C GLN A 20 6.56 6.38 -7.75
N ASP A 21 6.67 7.34 -8.69
CA ASP A 21 7.94 7.97 -9.09
C ASP A 21 8.55 8.58 -7.83
N LEU A 22 9.17 7.74 -7.00
CA LEU A 22 10.02 8.12 -5.89
C LEU A 22 11.35 8.51 -6.51
N ASN A 23 11.35 9.51 -7.40
CA ASN A 23 12.56 10.22 -7.67
C ASN A 23 12.99 10.82 -6.32
N PRO A 24 14.09 10.32 -5.68
CA PRO A 24 14.47 10.73 -4.33
C PRO A 24 14.76 12.23 -4.26
N ASN A 25 14.94 12.87 -5.42
CA ASN A 25 15.23 14.29 -5.57
C ASN A 25 13.98 15.18 -5.67
N HIS A 26 12.77 14.62 -5.87
CA HIS A 26 11.53 15.40 -5.89
C HIS A 26 10.84 15.50 -4.52
N ALA A 27 11.29 14.74 -3.52
CA ALA A 27 10.95 15.01 -2.13
C ALA A 27 11.62 16.32 -1.71
N LYS A 28 10.85 17.42 -1.68
CA LYS A 28 11.28 18.66 -1.03
C LYS A 28 11.75 18.28 0.39
N LYS A 29 13.06 18.39 0.64
CA LYS A 29 13.64 18.34 1.98
C LYS A 29 12.74 19.21 2.86
N SER A 30 12.07 18.61 3.84
CA SER A 30 11.27 19.36 4.80
C SER A 30 12.21 20.36 5.46
N LYS A 31 12.11 21.65 5.09
CA LYS A 31 12.84 22.69 5.78
C LYS A 31 12.39 22.65 7.24
N ALA A 32 13.35 22.70 8.16
CA ALA A 32 13.05 22.79 9.58
C ALA A 32 12.10 23.99 9.80
N PRO A 33 11.04 23.85 10.62
CA PRO A 33 10.26 25.01 11.01
C PRO A 33 11.19 26.05 11.65
N ARG A 34 10.97 27.33 11.32
CA ARG A 34 11.67 28.45 11.96
C ARG A 34 11.49 28.32 13.47
N LYS A 35 12.59 28.42 14.23
CA LYS A 35 12.57 28.53 15.69
C LYS A 35 11.63 29.68 16.04
N MET A 36 10.43 29.38 16.51
CA MET A 36 9.72 30.31 17.36
C MET A 36 10.28 30.07 18.75
N ALA A 37 10.94 31.09 19.30
CA ALA A 37 11.31 31.11 20.69
C ALA A 37 10.00 31.18 21.49
N THR A 38 9.53 30.02 21.92
CA THR A 38 8.54 29.94 22.99
C THR A 38 9.35 29.78 24.26
N GLU A 39 9.19 30.70 25.21
CA GLU A 39 9.70 30.51 26.57
C GLU A 39 9.09 29.22 27.12
N VAL A 40 9.89 28.15 27.16
CA VAL A 40 9.51 26.89 27.77
C VAL A 40 9.94 27.00 29.22
N ASN A 41 8.97 27.14 30.12
CA ASN A 41 9.16 26.89 31.55
C ASN A 41 9.94 25.58 31.73
N LEU A 42 11.12 25.68 32.35
CA LEU A 42 12.03 24.59 32.63
C LEU A 42 11.41 23.62 33.65
N MET A 43 10.49 22.76 33.22
CA MET A 43 10.11 21.53 33.91
C MET A 43 9.89 20.31 32.96
N PRO A 44 10.73 20.01 31.94
CA PRO A 44 10.67 18.69 31.26
C PRO A 44 11.81 17.73 31.61
N ALA A 45 12.81 18.14 32.39
CA ALA A 45 14.00 17.31 32.66
C ALA A 45 13.73 16.15 33.64
N LEU A 46 12.81 16.32 34.60
CA LEU A 46 12.68 15.39 35.72
C LEU A 46 11.96 14.08 35.35
N LEU A 47 11.05 14.06 34.37
CA LEU A 47 10.24 12.85 34.13
C LEU A 47 11.05 11.69 33.49
N PHE A 48 12.06 12.02 32.69
CA PHE A 48 12.84 11.03 31.91
C PHE A 48 13.97 10.39 32.70
N ASP A 49 14.49 11.09 33.71
CA ASP A 49 15.50 10.55 34.63
C ASP A 49 14.87 9.64 35.71
N LEU A 50 13.53 9.66 35.84
CA LEU A 50 12.78 8.88 36.84
C LEU A 50 12.26 7.54 36.33
N LEU A 51 12.20 7.32 35.01
CA LEU A 51 11.64 6.10 34.42
C LEU A 51 12.76 5.19 33.89
N PRO A 52 12.74 3.89 34.21
CA PRO A 52 13.62 2.91 33.57
C PRO A 52 13.45 2.91 32.05
N ILE A 53 14.54 2.61 31.34
CA ILE A 53 14.57 2.66 29.87
C ILE A 53 13.55 1.71 29.23
N GLU A 54 13.25 0.59 29.88
CA GLU A 54 12.27 -0.39 29.46
C GLU A 54 10.86 0.20 29.45
N VAL A 55 10.50 0.98 30.48
CA VAL A 55 9.20 1.66 30.56
C VAL A 55 9.11 2.73 29.48
N LEU A 56 10.18 3.48 29.26
CA LEU A 56 10.26 4.45 28.18
C LEU A 56 10.07 3.77 26.82
N HIS A 57 10.72 2.63 26.59
CA HIS A 57 10.55 1.85 25.35
C HIS A 57 9.13 1.34 25.18
N MET A 58 8.46 0.88 26.24
CA MET A 58 7.04 0.50 26.19
C MET A 58 6.15 1.68 25.78
N ILE A 59 6.39 2.87 26.33
CA ILE A 59 5.68 4.08 25.94
C ILE A 59 5.93 4.40 24.46
N LEU A 60 7.20 4.40 24.03
CA LEU A 60 7.58 4.68 22.65
C LEU A 60 6.96 3.69 21.65
N MET A 61 6.83 2.41 22.00
CA MET A 61 6.18 1.42 21.15
C MET A 61 4.71 1.73 20.87
N ASN A 62 4.03 2.48 21.75
CA ASN A 62 2.65 2.90 21.56
C ASN A 62 2.51 4.26 20.85
N LEU A 63 3.61 4.99 20.66
CA LEU A 63 3.58 6.25 19.91
C LEU A 63 3.55 6.01 18.41
N ASP A 64 2.87 6.90 17.71
CA ASP A 64 2.87 6.92 16.26
C ASP A 64 4.17 7.49 15.67
N ILE A 65 4.42 7.25 14.37
CA ILE A 65 5.62 7.71 13.66
C ILE A 65 5.81 9.24 13.78
N LEU A 66 4.72 10.02 13.71
CA LEU A 66 4.80 11.48 13.79
C LEU A 66 5.21 11.90 15.21
N SER A 67 4.59 11.31 16.24
CA SER A 67 4.90 11.54 17.64
C SER A 67 6.35 11.17 17.97
N ILE A 68 6.85 10.01 17.53
CA ILE A 68 8.26 9.63 17.68
C ILE A 68 9.20 10.63 17.01
N LYS A 69 8.89 11.07 15.78
CA LYS A 69 9.71 12.05 15.06
C LYS A 69 9.76 13.39 15.77
N ASN A 70 8.65 13.84 16.33
CA ASN A 70 8.59 15.07 17.12
C ASN A 70 9.36 14.91 18.43
N PHE A 71 9.18 13.80 19.14
CA PHE A 71 9.89 13.51 20.38
C PHE A 71 11.41 13.44 20.18
N ARG A 72 11.88 12.76 19.12
CA ARG A 72 13.30 12.70 18.74
C ARG A 72 13.91 14.07 18.44
N ARG A 73 13.10 15.07 18.07
CA ARG A 73 13.54 16.43 17.73
C ARG A 73 13.40 17.42 18.88
N ALA A 74 12.71 17.06 19.96
CA ALA A 74 12.42 17.95 21.07
C ALA A 74 13.68 18.29 21.88
N ASN A 75 14.50 17.29 22.23
CA ASN A 75 15.74 17.47 22.98
C ASN A 75 16.74 16.33 22.74
N LYS A 76 17.98 16.46 23.27
CA LYS A 76 19.06 15.47 23.10
C LYS A 76 18.74 14.13 23.80
N THR A 77 18.18 14.16 25.00
CA THR A 77 17.83 12.96 25.77
C THR A 77 16.77 12.12 25.05
N GLY A 78 15.67 12.74 24.61
CA GLY A 78 14.62 12.08 23.83
C GLY A 78 15.14 11.51 22.51
N ARG A 79 16.13 12.17 21.88
CA ARG A 79 16.82 11.59 20.72
C ARG A 79 17.55 10.30 21.08
N LEU A 80 18.33 10.29 22.16
CA LEU A 80 19.07 9.11 22.61
C LEU A 80 18.14 7.96 23.00
N VAL A 81 17.04 8.24 23.70
CA VAL A 81 16.03 7.24 24.09
C VAL A 81 15.33 6.64 22.87
N VAL A 82 15.00 7.45 21.87
CA VAL A 82 14.42 6.95 20.60
C VAL A 82 15.44 6.15 19.81
N GLU A 83 16.71 6.57 19.79
CA GLU A 83 17.77 5.86 19.08
C GLU A 83 18.16 4.54 19.76
N SER A 84 17.94 4.39 21.06
CA SER A 84 18.13 3.11 21.78
C SER A 84 17.00 2.11 21.58
N LEU A 85 15.85 2.53 21.03
CA LEU A 85 14.75 1.62 20.68
C LEU A 85 15.09 0.83 19.41
N SER A 86 15.48 -0.44 19.58
CA SER A 86 15.88 -1.34 18.49
C SER A 86 14.82 -1.48 17.40
N ALA A 87 13.54 -1.58 17.77
CA ALA A 87 12.42 -1.68 16.83
C ALA A 87 12.38 -0.52 15.84
N TYR A 88 12.50 0.72 16.34
CA TYR A 88 12.52 1.91 15.50
C TYR A 88 13.81 2.02 14.67
N SER A 89 14.95 1.63 15.24
CA SER A 89 16.23 1.61 14.54
C SER A 89 16.20 0.65 13.34
N LEU A 90 15.71 -0.58 13.52
CA LEU A 90 15.57 -1.59 12.46
C LEU A 90 14.63 -1.12 11.35
N LEU A 91 13.46 -0.57 11.70
CA LEU A 91 12.54 0.01 10.72
C LEU A 91 13.19 1.13 9.91
N ARG A 92 13.96 2.01 10.56
CA ARG A 92 14.66 3.11 9.89
C ARG A 92 15.76 2.60 8.97
N THR A 93 16.44 1.51 9.33
CA THR A 93 17.53 0.93 8.53
C THR A 93 16.98 0.16 7.33
N HIS A 94 15.98 -0.69 7.54
CA HIS A 94 15.55 -1.69 6.55
C HIS A 94 14.23 -1.35 5.85
N ALA A 95 13.39 -0.48 6.41
CA ALA A 95 12.09 -0.08 5.85
C ALA A 95 11.98 1.45 5.66
N SER A 96 13.10 2.14 5.43
CA SER A 96 13.14 3.60 5.29
C SER A 96 12.24 4.15 4.18
N THR A 97 12.16 3.45 3.05
CA THR A 97 11.27 3.80 1.92
C THR A 97 9.81 3.76 2.34
N THR A 98 9.40 2.72 3.06
CA THR A 98 8.05 2.58 3.61
C THR A 98 7.71 3.75 4.54
N LEU A 99 8.62 4.09 5.46
CA LEU A 99 8.43 5.23 6.38
C LEU A 99 8.29 6.58 5.64
N ARG A 100 9.03 6.77 4.53
CA ARG A 100 8.91 7.97 3.68
C ARG A 100 7.58 8.02 2.96
N ILE A 101 7.10 6.90 2.43
CA ILE A 101 5.81 6.82 1.76
C ILE A 101 4.70 7.18 2.76
N ILE A 102 4.72 6.59 3.97
CA ILE A 102 3.75 6.89 5.03
C ILE A 102 3.68 8.40 5.35
N ASP A 103 4.83 9.08 5.45
CA ASP A 103 4.87 10.55 5.63
C ASP A 103 4.32 11.32 4.43
N THR A 104 4.58 10.82 3.23
CA THR A 104 4.20 11.47 1.98
C THR A 104 2.69 11.43 1.78
N VAL A 105 2.08 10.27 2.08
CA VAL A 105 0.62 10.09 2.07
C VAL A 105 -0.09 10.63 3.32
N LYS A 106 0.64 11.31 4.22
CA LYS A 106 0.13 11.95 5.44
C LYS A 106 -0.57 11.00 6.41
N TYR A 107 0.02 9.82 6.59
CA TYR A 107 -0.57 8.77 7.43
C TYR A 107 0.23 8.46 8.70
N SER A 108 1.31 9.21 8.97
CA SER A 108 2.24 8.93 10.08
C SER A 108 1.60 8.94 11.47
N GLN A 109 0.56 9.76 11.67
CA GLN A 109 -0.18 9.84 12.94
C GLN A 109 -1.04 8.61 13.26
N HIS A 110 -1.28 7.75 12.27
CA HIS A 110 -2.06 6.51 12.43
C HIS A 110 -1.18 5.27 12.53
N CYS A 111 0.14 5.43 12.66
CA CYS A 111 1.11 4.33 12.61
C CYS A 111 1.86 4.15 13.92
N PRO A 112 1.30 3.43 14.91
CA PRO A 112 2.04 3.03 16.11
C PRO A 112 3.29 2.22 15.75
N ILE A 113 4.43 2.54 16.37
CA ILE A 113 5.69 1.85 16.08
C ILE A 113 5.62 0.37 16.42
N GLY A 114 4.98 0.00 17.54
CA GLY A 114 4.85 -1.38 17.96
C GLY A 114 4.04 -2.23 16.99
N GLN A 115 2.92 -1.70 16.49
CA GLN A 115 2.12 -2.38 15.47
C GLN A 115 2.92 -2.54 14.16
N LEU A 116 3.58 -1.47 13.71
CA LEU A 116 4.37 -1.52 12.47
C LEU A 116 5.55 -2.50 12.59
N PHE A 117 6.23 -2.54 13.74
CA PHE A 117 7.32 -3.47 13.99
C PHE A 117 6.84 -4.93 14.13
N ALA A 118 5.66 -5.16 14.70
CA ALA A 118 5.04 -6.48 14.74
C ALA A 118 4.75 -7.01 13.32
N GLU A 119 4.22 -6.16 12.43
CA GLU A 119 4.07 -6.52 11.02
C GLU A 119 5.43 -6.66 10.30
N PHE A 120 6.46 -5.92 10.72
CA PHE A 120 7.80 -6.05 10.16
C PHE A 120 8.41 -7.43 10.46
N CYS A 121 8.11 -7.96 11.65
CA CYS A 121 8.54 -9.28 12.11
C CYS A 121 7.53 -10.40 11.80
N HIS A 122 6.51 -10.13 10.99
CA HIS A 122 5.55 -11.12 10.52
C HIS A 122 5.77 -11.36 9.03
N PRO A 123 5.85 -12.59 8.53
CA PRO A 123 6.06 -12.82 7.09
C PRO A 123 4.76 -12.95 6.28
N TRP A 124 3.66 -13.35 6.92
CA TRP A 124 2.48 -13.84 6.20
C TRP A 124 1.43 -12.76 5.92
N CYS A 125 0.67 -12.97 4.85
CA CYS A 125 -0.56 -12.25 4.53
C CYS A 125 -1.59 -12.55 5.61
N ARG A 126 -2.22 -11.50 6.15
CA ARG A 126 -3.22 -11.63 7.22
C ARG A 126 -4.55 -12.26 6.76
N THR A 127 -4.74 -12.43 5.45
CA THR A 127 -5.98 -12.96 4.84
C THR A 127 -5.86 -14.41 4.40
N CYS A 128 -4.80 -14.76 3.68
CA CYS A 128 -4.66 -16.07 3.01
C CYS A 128 -3.48 -16.91 3.48
N GLY A 129 -2.56 -16.37 4.29
CA GLY A 129 -1.38 -17.10 4.76
C GLY A 129 -0.20 -17.17 3.79
N ASP A 130 -0.35 -16.76 2.52
CA ASP A 130 0.80 -16.61 1.61
C ASP A 130 1.81 -15.59 2.16
N PHE A 131 3.06 -15.60 1.68
CA PHE A 131 4.00 -14.53 2.01
C PHE A 131 3.41 -13.16 1.59
N GLY A 132 3.42 -12.21 2.52
CA GLY A 132 2.85 -10.88 2.31
C GLY A 132 3.95 -9.84 2.09
N PRO A 133 4.47 -9.62 0.88
CA PRO A 133 5.55 -8.65 0.62
C PRO A 133 5.12 -7.18 0.75
N PHE A 134 3.85 -6.93 1.06
CA PHE A 134 3.28 -5.59 1.14
C PHE A 134 2.67 -5.30 2.50
N LEU A 135 2.61 -4.02 2.84
CA LEU A 135 1.84 -3.48 3.94
C LEU A 135 0.68 -2.65 3.38
N TYR A 136 -0.54 -3.04 3.72
CA TYR A 136 -1.73 -2.23 3.47
C TYR A 136 -1.83 -1.13 4.53
N LEU A 137 -1.74 0.13 4.10
CA LEU A 137 -1.53 1.27 4.99
C LEU A 137 -2.72 1.53 5.90
N LEU A 138 -3.95 1.49 5.38
CA LEU A 138 -5.14 1.91 6.12
C LEU A 138 -5.48 1.02 7.32
N ARG A 139 -4.94 -0.20 7.38
CA ARG A 139 -5.10 -1.11 8.54
C ARG A 139 -3.77 -1.55 9.16
N LEU A 140 -2.65 -1.18 8.55
CA LEU A 140 -1.30 -1.62 8.92
C LEU A 140 -1.26 -3.15 9.08
N ARG A 141 -1.58 -3.84 8.00
CA ARG A 141 -1.57 -5.30 7.92
C ARG A 141 -0.80 -5.76 6.69
N ARG A 142 -0.04 -6.84 6.83
CA ARG A 142 0.58 -7.49 5.68
C ARG A 142 -0.43 -8.10 4.74
N SER A 143 -0.13 -8.03 3.45
CA SER A 143 -0.96 -8.55 2.38
C SER A 143 -0.10 -9.12 1.25
N CYS A 144 -0.55 -10.21 0.64
CA CYS A 144 -0.02 -10.67 -0.65
C CYS A 144 -0.63 -9.85 -1.81
N TYR A 145 -0.07 -9.98 -3.01
CA TYR A 145 -0.59 -9.29 -4.19
C TYR A 145 -2.07 -9.62 -4.44
N LYS A 146 -2.42 -10.91 -4.46
CA LYS A 146 -3.76 -11.39 -4.80
C LYS A 146 -4.82 -10.78 -3.87
N CYS A 147 -4.62 -10.90 -2.56
CA CYS A 147 -5.54 -10.35 -1.57
C CYS A 147 -5.66 -8.83 -1.71
N ASN A 148 -4.53 -8.12 -1.83
CA ASN A 148 -4.56 -6.67 -1.97
C ASN A 148 -5.29 -6.19 -3.24
N PHE A 149 -5.08 -6.89 -4.36
CA PHE A 149 -5.59 -6.47 -5.67
C PHE A 149 -7.05 -6.85 -5.89
N PHE A 150 -7.49 -8.01 -5.40
CA PHE A 150 -8.83 -8.54 -5.65
C PHE A 150 -9.72 -8.60 -4.41
N GLY A 151 -9.15 -8.70 -3.21
CA GLY A 151 -9.92 -8.89 -1.97
C GLY A 151 -10.74 -7.65 -1.59
N GLU A 152 -12.03 -7.82 -1.31
CA GLU A 152 -12.93 -6.72 -0.93
C GLU A 152 -12.45 -5.96 0.31
N GLU A 153 -11.78 -6.66 1.23
CA GLU A 153 -11.26 -6.06 2.46
C GLU A 153 -10.15 -5.02 2.24
N TYR A 154 -9.53 -5.02 1.06
CA TYR A 154 -8.52 -4.04 0.63
C TYR A 154 -9.10 -2.99 -0.33
N ALA A 155 -10.41 -3.05 -0.61
CA ALA A 155 -11.05 -2.09 -1.51
C ALA A 155 -10.97 -0.68 -0.95
N VAL A 156 -10.54 0.24 -1.80
CA VAL A 156 -10.42 1.66 -1.47
C VAL A 156 -11.01 2.51 -2.58
N ALA A 157 -11.50 3.69 -2.23
CA ALA A 157 -12.05 4.64 -3.18
C ALA A 157 -11.75 6.08 -2.76
N ARG A 158 -11.88 7.01 -3.71
CA ARG A 158 -11.74 8.43 -3.39
C ARG A 158 -12.85 8.85 -2.45
N THR A 159 -12.50 9.67 -1.47
CA THR A 159 -13.45 10.24 -0.52
C THR A 159 -14.64 10.91 -1.20
N THR A 160 -14.45 11.57 -2.34
CA THR A 160 -15.54 12.16 -3.13
C THR A 160 -16.56 11.13 -3.63
N ASP A 161 -16.07 9.96 -4.04
CA ASP A 161 -16.90 8.88 -4.58
C ASP A 161 -17.63 8.19 -3.42
N LEU A 162 -16.94 7.95 -2.31
CA LEU A 162 -17.54 7.41 -1.07
C LEU A 162 -18.66 8.31 -0.52
N ARG A 163 -18.47 9.64 -0.55
CA ARG A 163 -19.51 10.62 -0.16
C ARG A 163 -20.77 10.47 -0.99
N LEU A 164 -20.57 10.37 -2.30
CA LEU A 164 -21.66 10.29 -3.25
C LEU A 164 -22.38 8.96 -3.13
N TYR A 165 -21.61 7.86 -3.13
CA TYR A 165 -22.13 6.50 -3.17
C TYR A 165 -22.84 6.09 -1.88
N TYR A 166 -22.23 6.36 -0.73
CA TYR A 166 -22.80 6.01 0.58
C TYR A 166 -23.60 7.16 1.23
N GLY A 167 -23.84 8.26 0.50
CA GLY A 167 -24.56 9.42 1.02
C GLY A 167 -23.91 10.04 2.26
N LEU A 168 -22.58 10.03 2.36
CA LEU A 168 -21.86 10.44 3.56
C LEU A 168 -21.60 11.96 3.58
N PRO A 169 -22.00 12.67 4.65
CA PRO A 169 -21.56 14.04 4.86
C PRO A 169 -20.06 14.07 5.22
N ARG A 170 -19.40 15.21 4.99
CA ARG A 170 -17.96 15.34 5.19
C ARG A 170 -17.54 14.99 6.62
N GLN A 171 -18.35 15.34 7.60
CA GLN A 171 -18.12 15.12 9.02
C GLN A 171 -18.02 13.63 9.38
N GLN A 172 -18.74 12.75 8.67
CA GLN A 172 -18.72 11.31 8.91
C GLN A 172 -17.51 10.62 8.27
N LEU A 173 -16.79 11.31 7.38
CA LEU A 173 -15.57 10.78 6.74
C LEU A 173 -14.29 11.23 7.42
N LEU A 174 -14.28 12.38 8.09
CA LEU A 174 -13.11 12.87 8.82
C LEU A 174 -12.54 11.87 9.84
N PRO A 175 -13.36 11.08 10.57
CA PRO A 175 -12.85 10.09 11.50
C PRO A 175 -12.24 8.85 10.84
N LEU A 176 -12.53 8.62 9.54
CA LEU A 176 -11.99 7.45 8.86
C LEU A 176 -10.50 7.63 8.57
N PRO A 177 -9.69 6.58 8.70
CA PRO A 177 -8.32 6.62 8.23
C PRO A 177 -8.29 6.90 6.72
N MET A 178 -7.49 7.89 6.32
CA MET A 178 -7.38 8.34 4.93
C MET A 178 -5.91 8.55 4.57
N ILE A 179 -5.58 8.21 3.32
CA ILE A 179 -4.28 8.48 2.73
C ILE A 179 -4.41 9.52 1.62
N HIS A 180 -3.40 10.37 1.49
CA HIS A 180 -3.30 11.33 0.41
C HIS A 180 -2.63 10.73 -0.82
N SER A 181 -3.17 11.03 -2.01
CA SER A 181 -2.59 10.63 -3.29
C SER A 181 -1.14 11.08 -3.42
N LEU A 182 -0.29 10.18 -3.92
CA LEU A 182 1.09 10.47 -4.32
C LEU A 182 1.15 11.24 -5.66
N LYS A 183 0.15 11.04 -6.53
CA LYS A 183 0.06 11.65 -7.87
C LYS A 183 -0.36 13.13 -7.82
N PRO A 184 0.03 13.94 -8.83
CA PRO A 184 -0.52 15.28 -9.03
C PRO A 184 -2.04 15.18 -9.22
N GLY A 185 -2.78 15.80 -8.30
CA GLY A 185 -4.20 15.57 -8.09
C GLY A 185 -4.43 15.35 -6.61
N LYS A 186 -4.71 16.43 -5.88
CA LYS A 186 -4.89 16.38 -4.42
C LYS A 186 -6.23 15.72 -4.10
N TYR A 187 -6.26 14.39 -4.08
CA TYR A 187 -7.38 13.60 -3.57
C TYR A 187 -6.95 12.72 -2.39
N CYS A 188 -7.94 12.34 -1.58
CA CYS A 188 -7.77 11.43 -0.47
C CYS A 188 -8.51 10.14 -0.78
N ILE A 189 -7.91 9.02 -0.41
CA ILE A 189 -8.44 7.67 -0.55
C ILE A 189 -8.77 7.14 0.85
N ALA A 190 -9.90 6.43 0.97
CA ALA A 190 -10.31 5.78 2.21
C ALA A 190 -10.78 4.34 1.96
N ASP A 191 -10.88 3.59 3.05
CA ASP A 191 -11.33 2.19 3.09
C ASP A 191 -12.84 2.10 2.77
N VAL A 192 -13.19 1.31 1.75
CA VAL A 192 -14.57 1.16 1.28
C VAL A 192 -15.43 0.45 2.32
N VAL A 193 -14.89 -0.57 3.00
CA VAL A 193 -15.61 -1.34 4.01
C VAL A 193 -15.97 -0.45 5.20
N GLN A 194 -15.03 0.37 5.66
CA GLN A 194 -15.28 1.32 6.76
C GLN A 194 -16.28 2.41 6.35
N ALA A 195 -16.17 2.93 5.12
CA ALA A 195 -17.12 3.92 4.60
C ALA A 195 -18.53 3.34 4.45
N LYS A 196 -18.65 2.11 3.94
CA LYS A 196 -19.92 1.38 3.88
C LYS A 196 -20.53 1.21 5.26
N ALA A 197 -19.74 0.79 6.25
CA ALA A 197 -20.20 0.64 7.63
C ALA A 197 -20.68 1.98 8.23
N SER A 198 -19.98 3.09 7.97
CA SER A 198 -20.44 4.43 8.34
C SER A 198 -21.75 4.82 7.67
N GLY A 199 -21.92 4.48 6.39
CA GLY A 199 -23.14 4.74 5.63
C GLY A 199 -24.32 3.93 6.17
N MET A 200 -24.10 2.65 6.47
CA MET A 200 -25.09 1.78 7.11
C MET A 200 -25.57 2.34 8.45
N ARG A 201 -24.65 2.85 9.28
CA ARG A 201 -25.02 3.50 10.55
C ARG A 201 -25.86 4.77 10.36
N LEU A 202 -25.62 5.52 9.29
CA LEU A 202 -26.31 6.78 9.03
C LEU A 202 -27.69 6.58 8.39
N HIS A 203 -27.79 5.64 7.44
CA HIS A 203 -28.98 5.47 6.58
C HIS A 203 -29.77 4.19 6.88
N GLY A 204 -29.27 3.33 7.76
CA GLY A 204 -29.92 2.10 8.24
C GLY A 204 -29.75 0.90 7.31
N SER A 205 -29.77 1.09 5.98
CA SER A 205 -29.63 -0.01 5.02
C SER A 205 -28.87 0.39 3.75
N GLU A 206 -28.42 -0.62 3.00
CA GLU A 206 -27.75 -0.43 1.72
C GLU A 206 -28.73 0.04 0.63
N GLU A 207 -29.98 -0.40 0.69
CA GLU A 207 -31.06 0.04 -0.18
C GLU A 207 -31.34 1.54 -0.02
N ASN A 208 -31.33 2.04 1.23
CA ASN A 208 -31.52 3.47 1.47
C ASN A 208 -30.34 4.28 0.92
N MET A 209 -29.11 3.80 1.06
CA MET A 209 -27.94 4.44 0.45
C MET A 209 -28.05 4.49 -1.08
N LYS A 210 -28.47 3.38 -1.72
CA LYS A 210 -28.69 3.33 -3.17
C LYS A 210 -29.77 4.29 -3.63
N ARG A 211 -30.90 4.38 -2.91
CA ARG A 211 -31.96 5.37 -3.20
C ARG A 211 -31.44 6.81 -3.13
N ILE A 212 -30.68 7.14 -2.08
CA ILE A 212 -30.07 8.48 -1.93
C ILE A 212 -29.12 8.79 -3.08
N LEU A 213 -28.31 7.81 -3.50
CA LEU A 213 -27.43 7.93 -4.65
C LEU A 213 -28.25 8.19 -5.93
N GLU A 214 -29.26 7.36 -6.21
CA GLU A 214 -30.14 7.51 -7.38
C GLU A 214 -30.80 8.89 -7.42
N ASP A 215 -31.37 9.35 -6.31
CA ASP A 215 -32.02 10.66 -6.22
C ASP A 215 -31.02 11.81 -6.41
N THR A 216 -29.80 11.65 -5.90
CA THR A 216 -28.72 12.62 -6.12
C THR A 216 -28.28 12.66 -7.58
N MET A 217 -28.21 11.49 -8.23
CA MET A 217 -27.85 11.38 -9.65
C MET A 217 -28.94 11.95 -10.56
N LYS A 218 -30.22 11.70 -10.25
CA LYS A 218 -31.37 12.31 -10.95
C LYS A 218 -31.31 13.83 -10.85
N ARG A 219 -31.09 14.40 -9.66
CA ARG A 219 -30.94 15.84 -9.45
C ARG A 219 -29.78 16.42 -10.27
N ARG A 220 -28.61 15.77 -10.25
CA ARG A 220 -27.44 16.21 -11.03
C ARG A 220 -27.68 16.18 -12.53
N LYS A 221 -28.44 15.20 -13.03
CA LYS A 221 -28.82 15.11 -14.44
C LYS A 221 -29.72 16.28 -14.85
N VAL A 222 -30.77 16.56 -14.08
CA VAL A 222 -31.66 17.71 -14.30
C VAL A 222 -30.87 19.03 -14.31
N GLU A 223 -29.95 19.21 -13.36
CA GLU A 223 -29.10 20.40 -13.29
C GLU A 223 -28.16 20.52 -14.50
N LEU A 224 -27.55 19.41 -14.93
CA LEU A 224 -26.70 19.37 -16.12
C LEU A 224 -27.49 19.71 -17.38
N ASP A 225 -28.68 19.15 -17.56
CA ASP A 225 -29.55 19.40 -18.71
C ASP A 225 -29.96 20.88 -18.76
N ALA A 226 -30.28 21.48 -17.60
CA ALA A 226 -30.56 22.91 -17.50
C ALA A 226 -29.34 23.78 -17.86
N ARG A 227 -28.13 23.39 -17.44
CA ARG A 227 -26.87 24.07 -17.79
C ARG A 227 -26.54 23.95 -19.27
N LEU A 228 -26.74 22.78 -19.86
CA LEU A 228 -26.56 22.53 -21.30
C LEU A 228 -27.56 23.35 -22.12
N GLY A 229 -28.82 23.44 -21.66
CA GLY A 229 -29.83 24.28 -22.29
C GLY A 229 -29.49 25.77 -22.27
N ARG A 230 -28.93 26.29 -21.16
CA ARG A 230 -28.42 27.68 -21.09
C ARG A 230 -27.23 27.89 -22.03
N TRP A 231 -26.24 27.01 -21.97
CA TRP A 231 -25.05 27.09 -22.84
C TRP A 231 -25.40 27.06 -24.33
N GLY A 232 -26.38 26.24 -24.73
CA GLY A 232 -26.85 26.17 -26.11
C GLY A 232 -27.54 27.45 -26.60
N ARG A 233 -28.09 28.27 -25.70
CA ARG A 233 -28.67 29.59 -26.05
C ARG A 233 -27.64 30.71 -26.05
N GLU A 234 -26.67 30.67 -25.15
CA GLU A 234 -25.68 31.73 -24.97
C GLU A 234 -24.54 31.63 -26.01
N GLY A 235 -24.16 30.42 -26.46
CA GLY A 235 -23.27 30.22 -27.61
C GLY A 235 -21.77 30.53 -27.36
N TYR A 236 -21.39 30.97 -26.16
CA TYR A 236 -19.99 31.21 -25.77
C TYR A 236 -19.63 30.54 -24.43
N GLY A 237 -18.34 30.24 -24.24
CA GLY A 237 -17.82 29.60 -23.02
C GLY A 237 -17.69 28.08 -23.07
N GLN A 238 -17.15 27.48 -22.00
CA GLN A 238 -16.91 26.04 -21.93
C GLN A 238 -18.22 25.25 -21.78
N LYS A 239 -18.39 24.23 -22.63
CA LYS A 239 -19.53 23.29 -22.54
C LYS A 239 -19.56 22.62 -21.16
N PRO A 240 -20.69 22.68 -20.44
CA PRO A 240 -20.87 21.94 -19.18
C PRO A 240 -20.60 20.44 -19.38
N ARG A 241 -19.80 19.86 -18.49
CA ARG A 241 -19.49 18.42 -18.50
C ARG A 241 -20.24 17.69 -17.40
N PRO A 242 -20.69 16.44 -17.64
CA PRO A 242 -21.25 15.61 -16.59
C PRO A 242 -20.22 15.34 -15.48
N ALA A 243 -20.70 15.15 -14.27
CA ALA A 243 -19.88 14.62 -13.19
C ALA A 243 -19.42 13.21 -13.54
N SER A 244 -18.15 12.89 -13.26
CA SER A 244 -17.63 11.54 -13.48
C SER A 244 -18.35 10.52 -12.60
N THR A 245 -18.88 9.47 -13.21
CA THR A 245 -19.49 8.31 -12.54
C THR A 245 -18.55 7.12 -12.43
N VAL A 246 -17.33 7.26 -12.95
CA VAL A 246 -16.31 6.19 -12.98
C VAL A 246 -16.02 5.67 -11.57
N GLY A 247 -15.99 6.56 -10.57
CA GLY A 247 -15.79 6.15 -9.18
C GLY A 247 -16.92 5.28 -8.62
N ILE A 248 -18.16 5.54 -9.01
CA ILE A 248 -19.33 4.74 -8.63
C ILE A 248 -19.21 3.34 -9.22
N TYR A 249 -18.91 3.26 -10.51
CA TYR A 249 -18.70 1.98 -11.19
C TYR A 249 -17.65 1.12 -10.48
N TYR A 250 -16.51 1.69 -10.09
CA TYR A 250 -15.50 0.94 -9.36
C TYR A 250 -16.00 0.47 -7.99
N ILE A 251 -16.75 1.28 -7.24
CA ILE A 251 -17.28 0.84 -5.94
C ILE A 251 -18.23 -0.36 -6.11
N GLU A 252 -19.04 -0.39 -7.18
CA GLU A 252 -19.96 -1.48 -7.48
C GLU A 252 -19.26 -2.75 -8.00
N ASN A 253 -18.14 -2.60 -8.69
CA ASN A 253 -17.49 -3.69 -9.44
C ASN A 253 -16.15 -4.12 -8.81
N GLY A 254 -16.09 -4.15 -7.47
CA GLY A 254 -14.92 -4.71 -6.75
C GLY A 254 -13.74 -3.76 -6.60
N GLY A 255 -13.93 -2.45 -6.72
CA GLY A 255 -12.94 -1.41 -6.43
C GLY A 255 -12.03 -1.05 -7.60
N ASN A 256 -11.21 -0.01 -7.40
CA ASN A 256 -10.22 0.45 -8.37
C ASN A 256 -8.84 -0.10 -8.02
N GLN A 257 -8.28 -0.93 -8.92
CA GLN A 257 -6.99 -1.62 -8.76
C GLN A 257 -5.82 -0.64 -8.54
N ASP A 258 -5.79 0.47 -9.26
CA ASP A 258 -4.75 1.49 -9.11
C ASP A 258 -4.82 2.17 -7.75
N LEU A 259 -6.03 2.46 -7.26
CA LEU A 259 -6.20 3.07 -5.93
C LEU A 259 -5.80 2.11 -4.82
N ARG A 260 -6.14 0.82 -4.93
CA ARG A 260 -5.71 -0.23 -3.98
C ARG A 260 -4.19 -0.24 -3.83
N MET A 261 -3.50 -0.08 -4.94
CA MET A 261 -2.04 -0.11 -4.98
C MET A 261 -1.41 1.20 -4.48
N GLN A 262 -2.08 2.33 -4.61
CA GLN A 262 -1.69 3.56 -3.90
C GLN A 262 -1.87 3.45 -2.38
N ALA A 263 -2.76 2.59 -1.89
CA ALA A 263 -2.94 2.31 -0.46
C ALA A 263 -1.98 1.27 0.11
N THR A 264 -1.00 0.86 -0.69
CA THR A 264 -0.11 -0.26 -0.39
C THR A 264 1.34 0.15 -0.61
N VAL A 265 2.23 -0.41 0.20
CA VAL A 265 3.66 -0.17 0.10
C VAL A 265 4.43 -1.47 0.24
N THR A 266 5.57 -1.58 -0.42
CA THR A 266 6.50 -2.70 -0.20
C THR A 266 6.97 -2.69 1.25
N PHE A 267 7.00 -3.87 1.85
CA PHE A 267 7.37 -4.01 3.24
C PHE A 267 8.10 -5.33 3.44
N PRO A 268 9.43 -5.29 3.63
CA PRO A 268 10.20 -6.52 3.80
C PRO A 268 9.84 -7.20 5.13
N TYR A 269 10.15 -8.48 5.22
CA TYR A 269 10.06 -9.25 6.46
C TYR A 269 11.44 -9.25 7.14
N TRP A 270 11.47 -8.92 8.42
CA TRP A 270 12.64 -9.10 9.26
C TRP A 270 12.46 -10.33 10.12
N ASP A 271 13.34 -11.31 9.96
CA ASP A 271 13.37 -12.48 10.81
C ASP A 271 14.13 -12.16 12.10
N PRO A 272 13.46 -12.06 13.26
CA PRO A 272 14.13 -11.76 14.52
C PRO A 272 15.06 -12.89 14.98
N LYS A 273 14.85 -14.14 14.50
CA LYS A 273 15.69 -15.29 14.89
C LYS A 273 17.00 -15.31 14.13
N THR A 274 16.94 -15.12 12.81
CA THR A 274 18.13 -15.16 11.95
C THR A 274 18.77 -13.79 11.74
N GLN A 275 18.11 -12.72 12.17
CA GLN A 275 18.50 -11.33 11.92
C GLN A 275 18.70 -11.03 10.43
N ARG A 276 17.83 -11.61 9.59
CA ARG A 276 17.88 -11.45 8.13
C ARG A 276 16.65 -10.72 7.62
N LEU A 277 16.89 -9.90 6.59
CA LEU A 277 15.85 -9.20 5.87
C LEU A 277 15.47 -10.00 4.62
N GLU A 278 14.20 -10.38 4.52
CA GLU A 278 13.64 -11.07 3.37
C GLU A 278 12.62 -10.16 2.66
N PRO A 279 12.96 -9.59 1.48
CA PRO A 279 12.03 -8.79 0.68
C PRO A 279 11.00 -9.65 -0.09
N GLY A 280 11.17 -10.97 -0.09
CA GLY A 280 10.43 -11.92 -0.90
C GLY A 280 11.17 -12.30 -2.18
N VAL A 281 11.00 -13.56 -2.59
CA VAL A 281 11.53 -14.13 -3.83
C VAL A 281 10.40 -14.51 -4.77
N TYR A 282 10.68 -14.51 -6.07
CA TYR A 282 9.69 -14.79 -7.12
C TYR A 282 10.21 -15.89 -8.04
N CYS A 283 9.31 -16.72 -8.55
CA CYS A 283 9.65 -17.75 -9.52
C CYS A 283 9.88 -17.12 -10.90
N ARG A 284 11.07 -17.33 -11.49
CA ARG A 284 11.42 -16.77 -12.80
C ARG A 284 10.58 -17.39 -13.93
N ALA A 285 10.32 -18.70 -13.88
CA ALA A 285 9.46 -19.38 -14.86
C ALA A 285 8.02 -18.85 -14.86
N CYS A 286 7.41 -18.64 -13.68
CA CYS A 286 6.09 -17.99 -13.57
C CYS A 286 6.09 -16.57 -14.13
N THR A 287 7.22 -15.88 -14.01
CA THR A 287 7.38 -14.52 -14.53
C THR A 287 7.32 -14.52 -16.05
N TYR A 288 8.11 -15.37 -16.69
CA TYR A 288 8.14 -15.47 -18.16
C TYR A 288 6.83 -15.96 -18.76
N ARG A 289 6.23 -17.02 -18.21
CA ARG A 289 4.96 -17.55 -18.72
C ARG A 289 3.86 -16.48 -18.75
N SER A 290 3.81 -15.60 -17.75
CA SER A 290 2.84 -14.51 -17.76
C SER A 290 3.24 -13.36 -18.69
N GLU A 291 4.53 -13.08 -18.88
CA GLU A 291 5.02 -12.07 -19.82
C GLU A 291 4.68 -12.45 -21.27
N GLU A 292 4.75 -13.74 -21.63
CA GLU A 292 4.31 -14.26 -22.92
C GLU A 292 2.83 -13.97 -23.19
N VAL A 293 1.97 -14.19 -22.19
CA VAL A 293 0.52 -13.95 -22.30
C VAL A 293 0.17 -12.45 -22.25
N LEU A 294 0.96 -11.64 -21.53
CA LEU A 294 0.74 -10.20 -21.38
C LEU A 294 1.07 -9.41 -22.66
N MET A 295 1.95 -9.93 -23.52
CA MET A 295 2.26 -9.35 -24.82
C MET A 295 1.04 -9.39 -25.76
N ASP A 296 0.19 -10.41 -25.61
CA ASP A 296 -1.06 -10.57 -26.38
C ASP A 296 -2.27 -9.84 -25.78
N THR A 297 -2.22 -9.46 -24.50
CA THR A 297 -3.36 -8.89 -23.77
C THR A 297 -2.98 -7.65 -22.96
N LEU A 298 -2.57 -6.59 -23.64
CA LEU A 298 -2.58 -5.27 -23.03
C LEU A 298 -3.99 -5.00 -22.47
N TYR A 299 -4.10 -4.63 -21.19
CA TYR A 299 -5.32 -4.09 -20.52
C TYR A 299 -6.28 -5.03 -19.77
N SER A 300 -6.01 -6.33 -19.60
CA SER A 300 -6.93 -7.20 -18.81
C SER A 300 -6.52 -7.35 -17.34
N TYR A 301 -7.19 -6.64 -16.42
CA TYR A 301 -7.07 -6.77 -14.95
C TYR A 301 -7.86 -7.97 -14.37
N LYS A 302 -7.94 -9.09 -15.08
CA LYS A 302 -8.68 -10.28 -14.63
C LYS A 302 -7.81 -11.15 -13.73
N ASP A 303 -8.35 -11.63 -12.60
CA ASP A 303 -7.68 -12.65 -11.77
C ASP A 303 -7.52 -13.94 -12.56
N THR A 304 -6.38 -14.07 -13.22
CA THR A 304 -5.98 -15.30 -13.91
C THR A 304 -4.93 -16.03 -13.06
N PRO A 305 -4.90 -17.38 -13.07
CA PRO A 305 -3.86 -18.13 -12.38
C PRO A 305 -2.44 -17.70 -12.77
N SER A 306 -2.24 -17.33 -14.04
CA SER A 306 -0.96 -16.82 -14.56
C SER A 306 -0.57 -15.50 -13.91
N GLN A 307 -1.49 -14.52 -13.85
CA GLN A 307 -1.22 -13.23 -13.20
C GLN A 307 -1.00 -13.37 -11.70
N THR A 308 -1.80 -14.21 -11.02
CA THR A 308 -1.58 -14.50 -9.59
C THR A 308 -0.20 -15.13 -9.36
N ALA A 309 0.22 -16.08 -10.18
CA ALA A 309 1.55 -16.71 -10.09
C ALA A 309 2.69 -15.71 -10.36
N TYR A 310 2.52 -14.81 -11.34
CA TYR A 310 3.46 -13.74 -11.68
C TYR A 310 3.75 -12.81 -10.50
N HIS A 311 2.73 -12.46 -9.72
CA HIS A 311 2.87 -11.56 -8.57
C HIS A 311 3.02 -12.28 -7.22
N ARG A 312 3.03 -13.62 -7.19
CA ARG A 312 3.20 -14.38 -5.94
C ARG A 312 4.65 -14.31 -5.49
N ALA A 313 4.83 -13.82 -4.27
CA ALA A 313 6.11 -13.81 -3.58
C ALA A 313 6.17 -14.98 -2.59
N PHE A 314 7.38 -15.43 -2.29
CA PHE A 314 7.66 -16.50 -1.35
C PHE A 314 8.77 -16.08 -0.39
N LEU A 315 8.85 -16.70 0.78
CA LEU A 315 10.11 -16.75 1.51
C LEU A 315 11.07 -17.66 0.74
N GLU A 316 12.36 -17.39 0.87
CA GLU A 316 13.39 -18.17 0.16
C GLU A 316 13.35 -19.65 0.53
N ARG A 317 13.02 -19.96 1.80
CA ARG A 317 12.86 -21.33 2.28
C ARG A 317 11.63 -22.06 1.75
N ASP A 318 10.60 -21.35 1.29
CA ASP A 318 9.31 -21.94 0.92
C ASP A 318 9.17 -22.12 -0.60
N ILE A 319 9.96 -21.40 -1.41
CA ILE A 319 9.87 -21.48 -2.87
C ILE A 319 10.18 -22.87 -3.47
N PRO A 320 11.02 -23.75 -2.86
CA PRO A 320 11.20 -25.11 -3.38
C PRO A 320 9.91 -25.93 -3.47
N GLU A 321 8.97 -25.74 -2.54
CA GLU A 321 7.67 -26.42 -2.56
C GLU A 321 6.82 -25.95 -3.76
N HIS A 322 6.91 -24.66 -4.11
CA HIS A 322 6.27 -24.15 -5.31
C HIS A 322 6.83 -24.80 -6.58
N PHE A 323 8.15 -25.01 -6.69
CA PHE A 323 8.75 -25.60 -7.89
C PHE A 323 8.25 -27.03 -8.17
N ARG A 324 7.95 -27.81 -7.13
CA ARG A 324 7.39 -29.17 -7.28
C ARG A 324 6.05 -29.18 -8.04
N THR A 325 5.25 -28.14 -7.83
CA THR A 325 3.87 -28.04 -8.35
C THR A 325 3.75 -27.07 -9.54
N CYS A 326 4.74 -26.23 -9.77
CA CYS A 326 4.71 -25.17 -10.78
C CYS A 326 4.69 -25.72 -12.21
N SER A 327 3.62 -25.42 -12.96
CA SER A 327 3.49 -25.81 -14.36
C SER A 327 4.54 -25.11 -15.25
N ALA A 328 4.85 -23.84 -14.99
CA ALA A 328 5.84 -23.09 -15.76
C ALA A 328 7.25 -23.65 -15.60
N VAL A 329 7.62 -24.15 -14.41
CA VAL A 329 8.92 -24.80 -14.20
C VAL A 329 9.01 -26.12 -14.96
N LYS A 330 7.89 -26.86 -15.07
CA LYS A 330 7.82 -28.13 -15.80
C LYS A 330 7.88 -27.99 -17.32
N GLU A 331 7.67 -26.79 -17.84
CA GLU A 331 7.77 -26.47 -19.28
C GLU A 331 9.23 -26.23 -19.72
N GLU A 332 10.22 -26.35 -18.82
CA GLU A 332 11.66 -26.30 -19.11
C GLU A 332 12.07 -25.10 -19.99
N TYR A 333 11.57 -23.91 -19.66
CA TYR A 333 11.91 -22.67 -20.36
C TYR A 333 13.43 -22.44 -20.43
N GLU A 334 13.99 -22.39 -21.64
CA GLU A 334 15.37 -21.94 -21.86
C GLU A 334 15.44 -20.41 -21.68
N PHE A 335 16.10 -19.98 -20.60
CA PHE A 335 16.17 -18.58 -20.20
C PHE A 335 17.09 -17.70 -21.09
N GLN A 336 17.81 -18.31 -22.04
CA GLN A 336 18.83 -17.64 -22.86
C GLN A 336 18.30 -17.12 -24.22
N ASP A 337 17.19 -17.68 -24.72
CA ASP A 337 16.62 -17.35 -26.04
C ASP A 337 15.46 -16.35 -25.95
N LEU A 338 15.71 -15.17 -25.37
CA LEU A 338 14.69 -14.13 -25.26
C LEU A 338 14.74 -13.14 -26.42
N ASP A 339 13.60 -12.96 -27.09
CA ASP A 339 13.38 -11.92 -28.10
C ASP A 339 13.78 -10.53 -27.57
N PRO A 340 14.68 -9.78 -28.26
CA PRO A 340 15.09 -8.43 -27.86
C PRO A 340 13.93 -7.44 -27.66
N TYR A 341 12.79 -7.62 -28.32
CA TYR A 341 11.60 -6.78 -28.12
C TYR A 341 10.93 -7.00 -26.76
N ARG A 342 11.19 -8.13 -26.06
CA ARG A 342 10.73 -8.39 -24.68
C ARG A 342 11.42 -7.48 -23.66
N GLU A 343 12.62 -6.98 -23.94
CA GLU A 343 13.42 -6.18 -23.00
C GLU A 343 12.85 -4.78 -22.73
N LEU A 344 12.01 -4.24 -23.62
CA LEU A 344 11.68 -2.82 -23.60
C LEU A 344 10.59 -2.42 -22.60
N ASN A 345 9.73 -3.33 -22.11
CA ASN A 345 8.55 -2.92 -21.33
C ASN A 345 8.10 -3.84 -20.19
N PHE A 346 8.51 -5.11 -20.12
CA PHE A 346 7.86 -6.11 -19.24
C PHE A 346 8.81 -6.83 -18.27
N LYS A 347 10.12 -6.86 -18.53
CA LYS A 347 11.10 -7.63 -17.75
C LYS A 347 11.21 -7.09 -16.32
N ARG A 348 10.91 -7.92 -15.32
CA ARG A 348 11.22 -7.58 -13.93
C ARG A 348 12.72 -7.69 -13.67
N ASP A 349 13.30 -6.55 -13.34
CA ASP A 349 14.69 -6.45 -12.90
C ASP A 349 14.93 -7.17 -11.57
N GLY A 350 15.99 -7.96 -11.54
CA GLY A 350 16.43 -8.73 -10.39
C GLY A 350 17.52 -9.71 -10.78
N VAL A 351 18.44 -9.97 -9.86
CA VAL A 351 19.49 -10.97 -10.07
C VAL A 351 18.89 -12.35 -9.88
N ASP A 352 19.04 -13.20 -10.90
CA ASP A 352 18.63 -14.61 -10.84
C ASP A 352 19.60 -15.41 -10.00
N PHE A 353 19.05 -16.38 -9.27
CA PHE A 353 19.82 -17.35 -8.52
C PHE A 353 19.06 -18.68 -8.48
N VAL A 354 19.82 -19.77 -8.41
CA VAL A 354 19.28 -21.11 -8.29
C VAL A 354 18.95 -21.36 -6.81
N VAL A 355 17.76 -21.90 -6.55
CA VAL A 355 17.39 -22.40 -5.24
C VAL A 355 17.29 -23.91 -5.32
N GLU A 356 18.10 -24.58 -4.52
CA GLU A 356 18.09 -26.04 -4.38
C GLU A 356 17.28 -26.44 -3.14
N PRO A 357 16.62 -27.61 -3.16
CA PRO A 357 15.98 -28.14 -1.96
C PRO A 357 17.05 -28.39 -0.89
N LYS A 358 16.79 -27.95 0.35
CA LYS A 358 17.65 -28.36 1.48
C LYS A 358 17.59 -29.88 1.61
N GLU A 359 18.73 -30.55 1.48
CA GLU A 359 18.85 -31.95 1.86
C GLU A 359 18.53 -32.05 3.36
N SER A 360 17.73 -33.05 3.72
CA SER A 360 17.25 -33.29 5.09
C SER A 360 18.34 -33.89 5.98
N THR A 361 19.52 -33.29 5.99
CA THR A 361 20.68 -33.70 6.77
C THR A 361 21.23 -32.48 7.48
N ASP A 362 20.53 -32.08 8.54
CA ASP A 362 21.06 -31.34 9.70
C ASP A 362 19.91 -31.25 10.73
N ILE A 363 19.74 -32.33 11.51
CA ILE A 363 19.06 -32.35 12.81
C ILE A 363 20.11 -32.73 13.85
#